data_AF-A0A3P7FQE0-F1
#
_entry.id   AF-A0A3P7FQE0-F1
#
_cell.length_a   1.000
_cell.length_b   1.000
_cell.length_c   1.000
_cell.angle_alpha   90.00
_cell.angle_beta   90.00
_cell.angle_gamma   90.00
#
_symmetry.space_group_name_H-M   'P 1'
#
loop_
_entity.id
_entity.type
_entity.pdbx_description
1 polymer ?
#
loop_
_entity_poly.entity_id
_entity_poly.type
_entity_poly.pdbx_seq_one_letter_code
_entity_poly.pdbx_strand_id
1 'polypeptide(L)'
;MRGQGTSVMPITAGCRKDIERLLKLYKEKETLRYKPFIELFDKMKFATIFMGRMSPAELYEFSEKLLQITISYAMSYRERKPAEYAEEPTIDNEPMSLSDMRFSNEMTLQERMFGIYLTYVLYFVQPESYVAQVRVTPDQMTDLIDFISDRLIPERHIDAFAALFKLINGGAFRIYAFEKEHNPLLHRRFDLRELDEGGLDETELQEHSFLKALADDIVLTQADIICKRYLAAKEKVNLPVELNINLVQTTVSEIYNE
;
A
#
# COMPACT_ATOMS: atom_id res chain seq x y z
N MET A 1 -11.38 28.07 11.39
CA MET A 1 -12.16 27.12 10.56
C MET A 1 -11.18 26.14 9.93
N ARG A 2 -11.08 24.90 10.41
CA ARG A 2 -10.41 23.84 9.65
C ARG A 2 -11.29 23.59 8.43
N GLY A 3 -10.88 24.05 7.26
CA GLY A 3 -11.64 23.81 6.03
C GLY A 3 -11.83 22.30 5.88
N GLN A 4 -13.08 21.86 5.78
CA GLN A 4 -13.40 20.52 5.29
C GLN A 4 -13.01 20.51 3.80
N GLY A 5 -11.71 20.45 3.53
CA GLY A 5 -11.22 20.19 2.20
C GLY A 5 -11.82 18.85 1.79
N THR A 6 -12.54 18.82 0.68
CA THR A 6 -12.93 17.57 0.04
C THR A 6 -11.69 16.68 0.00
N SER A 7 -11.62 15.66 0.86
CA SER A 7 -10.49 14.74 0.93
C SER A 7 -10.56 13.88 -0.33
N VAL A 8 -10.08 14.43 -1.44
CA VAL A 8 -9.87 13.65 -2.65
C VAL A 8 -8.86 12.59 -2.24
N MET A 9 -9.28 11.31 -2.35
CA MET A 9 -8.42 10.17 -2.08
C MET A 9 -7.05 10.41 -2.73
N PRO A 10 -5.96 10.27 -1.99
CA PRO A 10 -4.65 10.49 -2.57
C PRO A 10 -4.39 9.50 -3.69
N ILE A 11 -3.66 9.92 -4.72
CA ILE A 11 -3.39 9.09 -5.91
C ILE A 11 -2.62 7.81 -5.54
N THR A 12 -1.90 7.85 -4.41
CA THR A 12 -1.16 6.72 -3.81
C THR A 12 -1.95 5.95 -2.75
N ALA A 13 -3.27 6.14 -2.63
CA ALA A 13 -4.10 5.35 -1.73
C ALA A 13 -3.91 3.84 -1.97
N GLY A 14 -3.83 3.05 -0.90
CA GLY A 14 -3.60 1.60 -0.96
C GLY A 14 -2.15 1.18 -1.26
N CYS A 15 -1.32 2.04 -1.87
CA CYS A 15 0.02 1.66 -2.30
C CYS A 15 0.91 1.21 -1.14
N ARG A 16 0.82 1.90 0.01
CA ARG A 16 1.57 1.49 1.20
C ARG A 16 1.16 0.10 1.67
N LYS A 17 -0.14 -0.20 1.70
CA LYS A 17 -0.65 -1.54 2.07
C LYS A 17 -0.15 -2.63 1.12
N ASP A 18 -0.13 -2.35 -0.19
CA ASP A 18 0.39 -3.29 -1.19
C ASP A 18 1.91 -3.51 -1.06
N ILE A 19 2.66 -2.44 -0.80
CA ILE A 19 4.11 -2.52 -0.54
C ILE A 19 4.39 -3.30 0.75
N GLU A 20 3.66 -3.03 1.83
CA GLU A 20 3.79 -3.78 3.09
C GLU A 20 3.47 -5.27 2.90
N ARG A 21 2.45 -5.59 2.08
CA ARG A 21 2.12 -6.97 1.74
C ARG A 21 3.27 -7.65 0.99
N LEU A 22 3.86 -6.98 0.00
CA LEU A 22 5.02 -7.50 -0.73
C LEU A 22 6.24 -7.65 0.19
N LEU A 23 6.48 -6.68 1.07
CA LEU A 23 7.55 -6.71 2.06
C LEU A 23 7.39 -7.90 3.01
N LYS A 24 6.18 -8.14 3.52
CA LYS A 24 5.87 -9.28 4.38
C LYS A 24 6.21 -10.60 3.70
N LEU A 25 5.76 -10.79 2.46
CA LEU A 25 6.05 -12.00 1.67
C LEU A 25 7.56 -12.15 1.39
N TYR A 26 8.28 -11.04 1.20
CA TYR A 26 9.72 -11.07 1.01
C TYR A 26 10.47 -11.43 2.31
N LYS A 27 10.01 -10.92 3.46
CA LYS A 27 10.53 -11.29 4.78
C LYS A 27 10.41 -12.79 5.04
N GLU A 28 9.29 -13.39 4.67
CA GLU A 28 9.04 -14.84 4.79
C GLU A 28 10.01 -15.71 3.95
N LYS A 29 10.70 -15.14 2.94
CA LYS A 29 11.73 -15.86 2.18
C LYS A 29 13.08 -15.94 2.89
N GLU A 30 13.27 -15.21 3.99
CA GLU A 30 14.51 -15.18 4.79
C GLU A 30 15.79 -14.99 3.94
N THR A 31 15.67 -14.18 2.89
CA THR A 31 16.73 -13.96 1.92
C THR A 31 16.94 -12.47 1.67
N LEU A 32 18.18 -12.15 1.31
CA LEU A 32 18.62 -10.82 0.92
C LEU A 32 18.85 -10.69 -0.60
N ARG A 33 18.61 -11.78 -1.35
CA ARG A 33 18.90 -11.85 -2.79
C ARG A 33 17.80 -11.18 -3.61
N TYR A 34 18.18 -10.63 -4.77
CA TYR A 34 17.21 -10.03 -5.70
C TYR A 34 16.30 -11.07 -6.35
N LYS A 35 16.81 -12.28 -6.63
CA LYS A 35 16.06 -13.30 -7.38
C LYS A 35 14.72 -13.71 -6.70
N PRO A 36 14.69 -14.04 -5.40
CA PRO A 36 13.42 -14.33 -4.72
C PRO A 36 12.48 -13.12 -4.66
N PHE A 37 13.02 -11.90 -4.58
CA PHE A 37 12.21 -10.68 -4.62
C PHE A 37 11.48 -10.53 -5.97
N ILE A 38 12.19 -10.66 -7.09
CA ILE A 38 11.56 -10.50 -8.42
C ILE A 38 10.53 -11.60 -8.70
N GLU A 39 10.78 -12.84 -8.24
CA GLU A 39 9.79 -13.92 -8.34
C GLU A 39 8.48 -13.59 -7.59
N LEU A 40 8.57 -12.92 -6.43
CA LEU A 40 7.40 -12.43 -5.70
C LEU A 40 6.72 -11.26 -6.41
N PHE A 41 7.51 -10.31 -6.93
CA PHE A 41 7.02 -9.17 -7.69
C PHE A 41 6.20 -9.61 -8.91
N ASP A 42 6.73 -10.58 -9.66
CA ASP A 42 6.06 -11.17 -10.83
C ASP A 42 4.83 -11.98 -10.43
N LYS A 43 4.92 -12.79 -9.37
CA LYS A 43 3.79 -13.57 -8.85
C LYS A 43 2.61 -12.68 -8.44
N MET A 44 2.89 -11.53 -7.83
CA MET A 44 1.87 -10.54 -7.46
C MET A 44 1.42 -9.68 -8.64
N LYS A 45 2.06 -9.81 -9.81
CA LYS A 45 1.89 -8.90 -10.96
C LYS A 45 2.04 -7.44 -10.54
N PHE A 46 2.99 -7.14 -9.66
CA PHE A 46 3.07 -5.82 -9.00
C PHE A 46 3.30 -4.68 -10.01
N ALA A 47 3.84 -4.96 -11.20
CA ALA A 47 3.92 -4.01 -12.32
C ALA A 47 2.55 -3.40 -12.71
N THR A 48 1.43 -4.08 -12.44
CA THR A 48 0.09 -3.54 -12.72
C THR A 48 -0.29 -2.37 -11.83
N ILE A 49 0.52 -2.02 -10.82
CA ILE A 49 0.30 -0.86 -9.95
C ILE A 49 0.22 0.47 -10.73
N PHE A 50 0.85 0.53 -11.91
CA PHE A 50 0.77 1.69 -12.82
C PHE A 50 -0.49 1.70 -13.70
N MET A 51 -1.26 0.62 -13.75
CA MET A 51 -2.45 0.52 -14.60
C MET A 51 -3.66 1.24 -13.97
N GLY A 52 -4.66 1.55 -14.79
CA GLY A 52 -5.93 2.14 -14.33
C GLY A 52 -5.90 3.66 -14.10
N ARG A 53 -4.80 4.35 -14.41
CA ARG A 53 -4.69 5.80 -14.27
C ARG A 53 -5.33 6.51 -15.46
N MET A 54 -6.13 7.55 -15.21
CA MET A 54 -6.99 8.16 -16.23
C MET A 54 -6.26 9.18 -17.10
N SER A 55 -5.18 9.78 -16.60
CA SER A 55 -4.43 10.80 -17.33
C SER A 55 -2.91 10.62 -17.20
N PRO A 56 -2.14 11.08 -18.20
CA PRO A 56 -0.68 11.09 -18.12
C PRO A 56 -0.12 11.89 -16.94
N ALA A 57 -0.76 13.01 -16.60
CA ALA A 57 -0.34 13.84 -15.47
C ALA A 57 -0.51 13.10 -14.14
N GLU A 58 -1.65 12.42 -13.97
CA GLU A 58 -1.91 11.57 -12.80
C GLU A 58 -0.92 10.40 -12.73
N LEU A 59 -0.61 9.76 -13.85
CA LEU A 59 0.37 8.68 -13.92
C LEU A 59 1.77 9.15 -13.53
N TYR A 60 2.20 10.32 -13.99
CA TYR A 60 3.50 10.90 -13.62
C TYR A 60 3.55 11.24 -12.12
N GLU A 61 2.53 11.94 -11.61
CA GLU A 61 2.42 12.28 -10.17
C GLU A 61 2.40 11.01 -9.32
N PHE A 62 1.64 10.00 -9.73
CA PHE A 62 1.61 8.69 -9.10
C PHE A 62 2.99 8.04 -9.05
N SER A 63 3.68 7.98 -10.19
CA SER A 63 4.98 7.33 -10.32
C SER A 63 6.03 7.99 -9.45
N GLU A 64 6.04 9.32 -9.41
CA GLU A 64 6.95 10.10 -8.58
C GLU A 64 6.72 9.85 -7.09
N LYS A 65 5.45 9.88 -6.64
CA LYS A 65 5.10 9.62 -5.24
C LYS A 65 5.31 8.16 -4.85
N LEU A 66 5.03 7.21 -5.74
CA LEU A 66 5.29 5.79 -5.53
C LEU A 66 6.79 5.55 -5.30
N LEU A 67 7.65 6.08 -6.17
CA LEU A 67 9.10 5.96 -6.02
C LEU A 67 9.61 6.62 -4.73
N GLN A 68 9.05 7.76 -4.34
CA GLN A 68 9.38 8.42 -3.07
C GLN A 68 9.01 7.53 -1.87
N ILE A 69 7.86 6.85 -1.93
CA ILE A 69 7.46 5.88 -0.90
C ILE A 69 8.42 4.70 -0.89
N THR A 70 8.76 4.12 -2.05
CA THR A 70 9.57 2.89 -2.11
C THR A 70 11.02 3.14 -1.68
N ILE A 71 11.60 4.28 -2.06
CA ILE A 71 12.97 4.62 -1.65
C ILE A 71 13.07 4.91 -0.15
N SER A 72 11.97 5.35 0.49
CA SER A 72 11.96 5.55 1.95
C SER A 72 12.23 4.27 2.73
N TYR A 73 11.93 3.08 2.17
CA TYR A 73 12.28 1.80 2.78
C TYR A 73 13.78 1.50 2.72
N ALA A 74 14.53 2.10 1.79
CA ALA A 74 15.98 1.94 1.70
C ALA A 74 16.76 2.80 2.72
N MET A 75 16.10 3.81 3.28
CA MET A 75 16.68 4.73 4.24
C MET A 75 16.81 4.08 5.62
N SER A 76 17.75 4.54 6.45
CA SER A 76 17.89 4.07 7.83
C SER A 76 16.62 4.32 8.66
N TYR A 77 15.86 5.36 8.30
CA TYR A 77 14.63 5.76 8.98
C TYR A 77 13.52 6.02 7.98
N ARG A 78 12.34 5.46 8.26
CA ARG A 78 11.15 5.67 7.43
C ARG A 78 10.53 7.06 7.60
N GLU A 79 10.64 7.63 8.80
CA GLU A 79 10.04 8.91 9.18
C GLU A 79 11.06 9.75 9.93
N ARG A 80 11.36 10.95 9.42
CA ARG A 80 11.91 12.02 10.25
C ARG A 80 10.74 12.68 10.95
N LYS A 81 10.70 12.60 12.29
CA LYS A 81 9.78 13.47 13.05
C LYS A 81 10.04 14.91 12.62
N PRO A 82 9.00 15.74 12.38
CA PRO A 82 9.23 17.16 12.15
C PRO A 82 10.04 17.70 13.33
N ALA A 83 11.01 18.56 13.05
CA ALA A 83 11.80 19.21 14.09
C ALA A 83 10.85 19.81 15.13
N GLU A 84 11.11 19.54 16.41
CA GLU A 84 10.22 19.81 17.56
C GLU A 84 9.78 21.27 17.72
N TYR A 85 10.25 22.22 16.90
CA TYR A 85 9.68 23.58 16.91
C TYR A 85 8.18 23.62 16.58
N ALA A 86 7.60 22.52 16.07
CA ALA A 86 6.17 22.40 15.81
C ALA A 86 5.35 21.87 17.01
N GLU A 87 6.00 21.34 18.05
CA GLU A 87 5.31 20.93 19.27
C GLU A 87 5.36 22.12 20.24
N GLU A 88 4.21 22.76 20.46
CA GLU A 88 4.09 23.75 21.52
C GLU A 88 4.58 23.11 22.83
N PRO A 89 5.56 23.71 23.52
CA PRO A 89 6.18 23.10 24.68
C PRO A 89 5.11 22.84 25.74
N THR A 90 4.76 21.57 25.92
CA THR A 90 4.05 21.14 27.11
C THR A 90 5.02 21.29 28.28
N ILE A 91 4.57 21.97 29.34
CA ILE A 91 5.39 22.62 30.37
C ILE A 91 6.31 21.65 31.15
N ASP A 92 6.15 20.34 31.01
CA ASP A 92 6.81 19.35 31.88
C ASP A 92 7.85 18.45 31.19
N ASN A 93 8.25 18.72 29.96
CA ASN A 93 9.28 17.91 29.30
C ASN A 93 10.66 18.59 29.39
N GLU A 94 11.51 18.07 30.28
CA GLU A 94 12.94 18.42 30.29
C GLU A 94 13.57 18.21 28.91
N PRO A 95 14.55 19.07 28.52
CA PRO A 95 15.12 19.05 27.18
C PRO A 95 15.79 17.70 26.92
N MET A 96 15.13 16.88 26.11
CA MET A 96 15.63 15.57 25.70
C MET A 96 16.92 15.76 24.89
N SER A 97 18.00 15.10 25.31
CA SER A 97 19.29 15.17 24.63
C SER A 97 19.14 14.73 23.17
N LEU A 98 19.83 15.42 22.24
CA LEU A 98 19.89 15.08 20.80
C LEU A 98 20.24 13.59 20.55
N SER A 99 20.99 12.96 21.46
CA SER A 99 21.34 11.54 21.40
C SER A 99 20.19 10.59 21.74
N ASP A 100 19.18 11.07 22.47
CA ASP A 100 18.03 10.28 22.93
C ASP A 100 16.84 10.37 21.99
N MET A 101 16.95 11.09 20.87
CA MET A 101 16.14 10.85 19.66
C MET A 101 16.50 9.46 19.09
N ARG A 102 16.24 8.40 19.85
CA ARG A 102 16.20 7.04 19.35
C ARG A 102 15.03 6.97 18.39
N PHE A 103 15.32 7.17 17.10
CA PHE A 103 14.37 7.00 16.02
C PHE A 103 13.75 5.60 16.15
N SER A 104 12.47 5.53 16.52
CA SER A 104 11.81 4.28 16.92
C SER A 104 11.68 3.24 15.78
N ASN A 105 12.08 3.60 14.56
CA ASN A 105 11.81 2.86 13.33
C ASN A 105 13.11 2.64 12.53
N GLU A 106 14.17 2.15 13.19
CA GLU A 106 15.36 1.70 12.46
C GLU A 106 14.99 0.55 11.51
N MET A 107 15.17 0.79 10.21
CA MET A 107 14.87 -0.19 9.18
C MET A 107 15.87 -1.34 9.24
N THR A 108 15.37 -2.58 9.24
CA THR A 108 16.22 -3.77 9.18
C THR A 108 16.97 -3.83 7.85
N LEU A 109 18.12 -4.52 7.82
CA LEU A 109 18.90 -4.71 6.59
C LEU A 109 18.04 -5.28 5.45
N GLN A 110 17.18 -6.25 5.76
CA GLN A 110 16.29 -6.87 4.76
C GLN A 110 15.29 -5.88 4.18
N GLU A 111 14.73 -4.99 4.99
CA GLU A 111 13.81 -3.95 4.53
C GLU A 111 14.52 -2.89 3.68
N ARG A 112 15.76 -2.54 4.05
CA ARG A 112 16.57 -1.60 3.27
C ARG A 112 16.90 -2.15 1.90
N MET A 113 17.28 -3.44 1.84
CA MET A 113 17.50 -4.14 0.59
C MET A 113 16.22 -4.27 -0.24
N PHE A 114 15.09 -4.54 0.41
CA PHE A 114 13.78 -4.54 -0.23
C PHE A 114 13.46 -3.17 -0.86
N GLY A 115 13.68 -2.07 -0.14
CA GLY A 115 13.46 -0.71 -0.65
C GLY A 115 14.29 -0.41 -1.90
N ILE A 116 15.56 -0.85 -1.92
CA ILE A 116 16.43 -0.73 -3.09
C ILE A 116 15.88 -1.54 -4.27
N TYR A 117 15.56 -2.82 -4.06
CA TYR A 117 15.07 -3.69 -5.13
C TYR A 117 13.74 -3.22 -5.69
N LEU A 118 12.83 -2.80 -4.83
CA LEU A 118 11.54 -2.29 -5.22
C LEU A 118 11.66 -0.99 -6.01
N THR A 119 12.48 -0.05 -5.54
CA THR A 119 12.72 1.20 -6.27
C THR A 119 13.40 0.94 -7.62
N TYR A 120 14.36 0.01 -7.66
CA TYR A 120 15.01 -0.41 -8.89
C TYR A 120 14.02 -0.96 -9.92
N VAL A 121 13.20 -1.94 -9.55
CA VAL A 121 12.25 -2.56 -10.47
C VAL A 121 11.19 -1.56 -10.90
N LEU A 122 10.61 -0.82 -9.97
CA LEU A 122 9.56 0.15 -10.29
C LEU A 122 10.07 1.25 -11.20
N TYR A 123 11.30 1.74 -11.05
CA TYR A 123 11.88 2.76 -11.92
C TYR A 123 12.00 2.29 -13.38
N PHE A 124 12.41 1.04 -13.60
CA PHE A 124 12.56 0.50 -14.96
C PHE A 124 11.27 -0.09 -15.55
N VAL A 125 10.24 -0.33 -14.72
CA VAL A 125 8.91 -0.77 -15.16
C VAL A 125 7.98 0.41 -15.49
N GLN A 126 8.38 1.64 -15.16
CA GLN A 126 7.57 2.82 -15.46
C GLN A 126 7.23 2.93 -16.95
N PRO A 127 6.05 3.48 -17.30
CA PRO A 127 5.71 3.76 -18.68
C PRO A 127 6.74 4.67 -19.36
N GLU A 128 7.26 4.25 -20.51
CA GLU A 128 8.38 4.91 -21.21
C GLU A 128 8.14 6.39 -21.54
N SER A 129 6.89 6.78 -21.75
CA SER A 129 6.52 8.15 -22.09
C SER A 129 6.61 9.14 -20.92
N TYR A 130 6.65 8.67 -19.66
CA TYR A 130 6.50 9.50 -18.47
C TYR A 130 7.39 9.03 -17.31
N VAL A 131 8.69 8.87 -17.57
CA VAL A 131 9.65 8.44 -16.55
C VAL A 131 9.81 9.51 -15.46
N ALA A 132 9.41 9.18 -14.24
CA ALA A 132 9.54 10.01 -13.06
C ALA A 132 10.87 9.75 -12.35
N GLN A 133 11.51 10.82 -11.88
CA GLN A 133 12.73 10.71 -11.08
C GLN A 133 12.38 10.49 -9.59
N VAL A 134 13.19 9.69 -8.91
CA VAL A 134 13.15 9.47 -7.47
C VAL A 134 13.62 10.74 -6.76
N ARG A 135 12.74 11.36 -5.99
CA ARG A 135 13.08 12.55 -5.20
C ARG A 135 13.73 12.16 -3.89
N VAL A 136 14.91 12.72 -3.65
CA VAL A 136 15.74 12.38 -2.48
C VAL A 136 16.29 13.67 -1.88
N THR A 137 16.34 13.78 -0.56
CA THR A 137 16.99 14.91 0.12
C THR A 137 18.51 14.70 0.20
N PRO A 138 19.32 15.76 0.36
CA PRO A 138 20.77 15.59 0.50
C PRO A 138 21.11 14.62 1.65
N ASP A 139 20.38 14.69 2.75
CA ASP A 139 20.64 13.81 3.90
C ASP A 139 20.25 12.36 3.63
N GLN A 140 19.18 12.11 2.87
CA GLN A 140 18.82 10.76 2.42
C GLN A 140 19.88 10.21 1.44
N MET A 141 20.46 11.07 0.61
CA MET A 141 21.54 10.67 -0.29
C MET A 141 22.79 10.29 0.52
N THR A 142 23.14 11.08 1.54
CA THR A 142 24.23 10.73 2.47
C THR A 142 23.97 9.39 3.16
N ASP A 143 22.75 9.17 3.66
CA ASP A 143 22.36 7.89 4.28
C ASP A 143 22.51 6.69 3.34
N LEU A 144 22.17 6.86 2.05
CA LEU A 144 22.39 5.83 1.03
C LEU A 144 23.87 5.59 0.76
N ILE A 145 24.69 6.65 0.74
CA ILE A 145 26.14 6.54 0.54
C ILE A 145 26.77 5.77 1.71
N ASP A 146 26.42 6.13 2.94
CA ASP A 146 26.89 5.48 4.16
C ASP A 146 26.44 4.01 4.18
N PHE A 147 25.21 3.72 3.75
CA PHE A 147 24.74 2.34 3.62
C PHE A 147 25.57 1.53 2.62
N ILE A 148 25.95 2.15 1.49
CA ILE A 148 26.79 1.51 0.49
C ILE A 148 28.18 1.20 1.07
N SER A 149 28.83 2.18 1.71
CA SER A 149 30.19 2.03 2.24
C SER A 149 30.26 1.07 3.43
N ASP A 150 29.27 1.10 4.32
CA ASP A 150 29.37 0.47 5.62
C ASP A 150 28.73 -0.93 5.65
N ARG A 151 27.80 -1.20 4.74
CA ARG A 151 27.04 -2.47 4.69
C ARG A 151 27.17 -3.18 3.35
N LEU A 152 26.76 -2.56 2.24
CA LEU A 152 26.65 -3.28 0.97
C LEU A 152 27.99 -3.79 0.45
N ILE A 153 29.02 -2.95 0.45
CA ILE A 153 30.35 -3.34 -0.05
C ILE A 153 31.03 -4.34 0.90
N PRO A 154 31.11 -4.08 2.23
CA PRO A 154 31.76 -5.00 3.16
C PRO A 154 31.09 -6.37 3.24
N GLU A 155 29.76 -6.42 3.26
CA GLU A 155 28.98 -7.65 3.36
C GLU A 155 28.76 -8.34 1.99
N ARG A 156 29.26 -7.73 0.89
CA ARG A 156 29.18 -8.25 -0.48
C ARG A 156 27.74 -8.48 -0.97
N HIS A 157 26.83 -7.56 -0.69
CA HIS A 157 25.48 -7.57 -1.24
C HIS A 157 25.47 -7.05 -2.69
N ILE A 158 26.05 -7.84 -3.61
CA ILE A 158 26.31 -7.45 -5.00
C ILE A 158 25.00 -7.08 -5.74
N ASP A 159 23.92 -7.82 -5.49
CA ASP A 159 22.64 -7.59 -6.15
C ASP A 159 22.09 -6.18 -5.84
N ALA A 160 22.09 -5.79 -4.55
CA ALA A 160 21.61 -4.47 -4.12
C ALA A 160 22.55 -3.35 -4.59
N PHE A 161 23.85 -3.59 -4.55
CA PHE A 161 24.84 -2.64 -5.05
C PHE A 161 24.67 -2.40 -6.55
N ALA A 162 24.48 -3.46 -7.33
CA ALA A 162 24.25 -3.35 -8.78
C ALA A 162 22.94 -2.62 -9.09
N ALA A 163 21.87 -2.88 -8.32
CA ALA A 163 20.60 -2.18 -8.46
C ALA A 163 20.75 -0.66 -8.21
N LEU A 164 21.41 -0.27 -7.12
CA LEU A 164 21.73 1.13 -6.82
C LEU A 164 22.62 1.77 -7.87
N PHE A 165 23.70 1.10 -8.28
CA PHE A 165 24.61 1.60 -9.31
C PHE A 165 23.88 1.86 -10.63
N LYS A 166 22.96 0.96 -11.01
CA LYS A 166 22.14 1.11 -12.21
C LYS A 166 21.11 2.24 -12.08
N LEU A 167 20.53 2.45 -10.90
CA LEU A 167 19.67 3.61 -10.62
C LEU A 167 20.44 4.93 -10.75
N ILE A 168 21.65 5.02 -10.16
CA ILE A 168 22.50 6.22 -10.22
C ILE A 168 22.91 6.52 -11.67
N ASN A 169 23.42 5.53 -12.39
CA ASN A 169 23.82 5.71 -13.79
C ASN A 169 22.63 6.00 -14.71
N GLY A 170 21.44 5.51 -14.35
CA GLY A 170 20.20 5.80 -15.06
C GLY A 170 19.65 7.21 -14.80
N GLY A 171 20.33 8.03 -13.98
CA GLY A 171 19.85 9.37 -13.63
C GLY A 171 18.54 9.35 -12.86
N ALA A 172 18.30 8.29 -12.09
CA ALA A 172 17.03 8.09 -11.40
C ALA A 172 16.80 9.10 -10.28
N PHE A 173 17.84 9.61 -9.65
CA PHE A 173 17.73 10.47 -8.47
C PHE A 173 17.72 11.96 -8.82
N ARG A 174 16.81 12.71 -8.19
CA ARG A 174 16.78 14.17 -8.19
C ARG A 174 16.83 14.69 -6.76
N ILE A 175 17.76 15.61 -6.49
CA ILE A 175 17.97 16.17 -5.17
C ILE A 175 16.97 17.31 -4.90
N TYR A 176 16.26 17.23 -3.77
CA TYR A 176 15.34 18.26 -3.28
C TYR A 176 15.73 18.73 -1.88
N ALA A 177 15.33 19.96 -1.52
CA ALA A 177 15.58 20.50 -0.19
C ALA A 177 14.71 19.84 0.89
N PHE A 178 13.47 19.49 0.57
CA PHE A 178 12.49 18.99 1.53
C PHE A 178 11.75 17.76 1.00
N GLU A 179 11.43 16.82 1.90
CA GLU A 179 10.64 15.62 1.57
C GLU A 179 9.17 15.96 1.30
N LYS A 180 8.61 16.89 2.08
CA LYS A 180 7.21 17.32 1.98
C LYS A 180 7.08 18.40 0.92
N GLU A 181 6.23 18.13 -0.07
CA GLU A 181 5.71 19.18 -0.93
C GLU A 181 4.44 19.75 -0.35
N HIS A 182 4.48 21.04 -0.04
CA HIS A 182 3.27 21.83 0.08
C HIS A 182 3.00 22.50 -1.25
N ASN A 183 2.01 22.02 -2.01
CA ASN A 183 1.52 22.74 -3.18
C ASN A 183 0.37 23.66 -2.73
N PRO A 184 0.60 24.98 -2.58
CA PRO A 184 -0.43 25.90 -2.11
C PRO A 184 -1.60 26.01 -3.09
N LEU A 185 -1.38 25.77 -4.39
CA LEU A 185 -2.43 25.86 -5.41
C LEU A 185 -3.42 24.71 -5.34
N LEU A 186 -2.98 23.52 -4.92
CA LEU A 186 -3.83 22.34 -4.92
C LEU A 186 -4.62 22.18 -3.62
N HIS A 187 -4.31 22.94 -2.56
CA HIS A 187 -4.82 22.72 -1.19
C HIS A 187 -4.72 21.26 -0.70
N ARG A 188 -4.04 20.38 -1.44
CA ARG A 188 -3.76 18.99 -1.11
C ARG A 188 -2.56 19.00 -0.15
N ARG A 189 -2.83 18.80 1.13
CA ARG A 189 -1.77 18.49 2.08
C ARG A 189 -1.35 17.04 1.81
N PHE A 190 -0.14 16.86 1.28
CA PHE A 190 0.49 15.54 1.17
C PHE A 190 1.26 15.26 2.46
N ASP A 191 0.58 15.33 3.61
CA ASP A 191 1.19 14.82 4.83
C ASP A 191 1.21 13.31 4.70
N LEU A 192 2.40 12.72 4.49
CA LEU A 192 2.61 11.27 4.36
C LEU A 192 1.88 10.43 5.42
N ARG A 193 1.57 11.04 6.58
CA ARG A 193 0.76 10.47 7.65
C ARG A 193 -0.75 10.52 7.38
N GLU A 194 -1.29 11.64 6.92
CA GLU A 194 -2.71 11.77 6.53
C GLU A 194 -3.03 10.92 5.28
N LEU A 195 -2.01 10.53 4.50
CA LEU A 195 -2.17 9.61 3.37
C LEU A 195 -2.46 8.15 3.79
N ASP A 196 -2.17 7.75 5.03
CA ASP A 196 -2.46 6.40 5.56
C ASP A 196 -3.90 6.28 6.08
N GLU A 197 -4.52 7.42 6.42
CA GLU A 197 -5.93 7.50 6.85
C GLU A 197 -6.93 7.44 5.70
N GLY A 198 -6.47 7.19 4.47
CA GLY A 198 -7.28 6.53 3.45
C GLY A 198 -7.62 5.08 3.79
N GLY A 199 -7.42 4.66 5.05
CA GLY A 199 -8.13 3.54 5.63
C GLY A 199 -9.59 3.70 5.29
N LEU A 200 -10.04 2.85 4.36
CA LEU A 200 -11.42 2.37 4.32
C LEU A 200 -11.79 2.25 5.78
N ASP A 201 -12.64 3.18 6.22
CA ASP A 201 -13.10 3.26 7.59
C ASP A 201 -13.46 1.83 7.98
N GLU A 202 -13.00 1.32 9.12
CA GLU A 202 -13.33 -0.07 9.49
C GLU A 202 -14.86 -0.28 9.52
N THR A 203 -15.63 0.81 9.52
CA THR A 203 -17.06 0.88 9.20
C THR A 203 -17.45 0.24 7.85
N GLU A 204 -16.66 0.27 6.78
CA GLU A 204 -16.94 -0.48 5.55
C GLU A 204 -16.77 -2.00 5.74
N LEU A 205 -15.84 -2.44 6.60
CA LEU A 205 -15.81 -3.86 7.02
C LEU A 205 -17.07 -4.21 7.83
N GLN A 206 -17.68 -3.25 8.52
CA GLN A 206 -18.99 -3.45 9.17
C GLN A 206 -20.13 -3.58 8.16
N GLU A 207 -20.05 -3.05 6.93
CA GLU A 207 -21.10 -3.27 5.93
C GLU A 207 -21.24 -4.75 5.58
N HIS A 208 -20.11 -5.48 5.48
CA HIS A 208 -20.13 -6.94 5.35
C HIS A 208 -20.59 -7.64 6.63
N SER A 209 -20.41 -7.03 7.81
CA SER A 209 -20.97 -7.56 9.05
C SER A 209 -22.50 -7.53 9.04
N PHE A 210 -23.12 -6.55 8.36
CA PHE A 210 -24.58 -6.47 8.20
C PHE A 210 -25.11 -7.59 7.29
N LEU A 211 -24.41 -7.87 6.19
CA LEU A 211 -24.73 -9.02 5.32
C LEU A 211 -24.55 -10.35 6.04
N LYS A 212 -23.48 -10.48 6.84
CA LYS A 212 -23.25 -11.66 7.68
C LYS A 212 -24.33 -11.83 8.74
N ALA A 213 -24.79 -10.73 9.35
CA ALA A 213 -25.91 -10.74 10.28
C ALA A 213 -27.23 -11.15 9.60
N LEU A 214 -27.42 -10.81 8.32
CA LEU A 214 -28.57 -11.29 7.54
C LEU A 214 -28.53 -12.81 7.35
N ALA A 215 -27.35 -13.39 7.10
CA ALA A 215 -27.21 -14.85 6.99
C ALA A 215 -27.56 -15.58 8.31
N ASP A 216 -27.30 -14.93 9.44
CA ASP A 216 -27.59 -15.43 10.79
C ASP A 216 -29.02 -15.10 11.27
N ASP A 217 -29.83 -14.38 10.48
CA ASP A 217 -31.18 -13.96 10.86
C ASP A 217 -32.15 -15.17 10.93
N ILE A 218 -32.86 -15.27 12.05
CA ILE A 218 -33.85 -16.32 12.35
C ILE A 218 -34.98 -16.32 11.31
N VAL A 219 -35.39 -15.16 10.80
CA VAL A 219 -36.50 -15.08 9.83
C VAL A 219 -36.06 -15.63 8.47
N LEU A 220 -34.84 -15.29 8.04
CA LEU A 220 -34.30 -15.74 6.76
C LEU A 220 -33.98 -17.24 6.76
N THR A 221 -33.45 -17.76 7.87
CA THR A 221 -33.25 -19.21 8.03
C THR A 221 -34.58 -19.98 8.01
N GLN A 222 -35.64 -19.44 8.62
CA GLN A 222 -36.99 -20.02 8.53
C GLN A 222 -37.53 -19.98 7.10
N ALA A 223 -37.38 -18.87 6.39
CA ALA A 223 -37.79 -18.74 5.00
C ALA A 223 -37.05 -19.75 4.09
N ASP A 224 -35.76 -19.95 4.32
CA ASP A 224 -34.93 -20.93 3.60
C ASP A 224 -35.40 -22.37 3.87
N ILE A 225 -35.78 -22.71 5.11
CA ILE A 225 -36.37 -24.01 5.46
C ILE A 225 -37.73 -24.21 4.76
N ILE A 226 -38.59 -23.18 4.75
CA ILE A 226 -39.89 -23.24 4.07
C ILE A 226 -39.68 -23.46 2.56
N CYS A 227 -38.73 -22.74 1.97
CA CYS A 227 -38.38 -22.87 0.56
C CYS A 227 -37.91 -24.29 0.23
N LYS A 228 -36.97 -24.85 1.01
CA LYS A 228 -36.49 -26.23 0.85
C LYS A 228 -37.63 -27.25 0.94
N ARG A 229 -38.57 -27.07 1.89
CA ARG A 229 -39.75 -27.94 2.02
C ARG A 229 -40.69 -27.82 0.82
N TYR A 230 -40.92 -26.60 0.33
CA TYR A 230 -41.74 -26.37 -0.85
C TYR A 230 -41.13 -27.03 -2.10
N LEU A 231 -39.82 -26.88 -2.33
CA LEU A 231 -39.13 -27.51 -3.46
C LEU A 231 -39.18 -29.03 -3.37
N ALA A 232 -38.94 -29.60 -2.19
CA ALA A 232 -39.06 -31.06 -1.97
C ALA A 232 -40.50 -31.57 -2.15
N ALA A 233 -41.51 -30.77 -1.79
CA ALA A 233 -42.91 -31.11 -2.04
C ALA A 233 -43.25 -31.01 -3.53
N LYS A 234 -42.75 -29.98 -4.22
CA LYS A 234 -42.94 -29.77 -5.66
C LYS A 234 -42.37 -30.94 -6.49
N GLU A 235 -41.18 -31.40 -6.14
CA GLU A 235 -40.54 -32.57 -6.78
C GLU A 235 -41.40 -33.84 -6.64
N LYS A 236 -42.05 -34.03 -5.47
CA LYS A 236 -42.92 -35.19 -5.22
C LYS A 236 -44.22 -35.16 -6.03
N VAL A 237 -44.79 -33.98 -6.29
CA VAL A 237 -46.09 -33.88 -6.98
C VAL A 237 -45.94 -34.04 -8.49
N ASN A 238 -44.74 -33.86 -9.05
CA ASN A 238 -44.40 -34.14 -10.45
C ASN A 238 -45.43 -33.60 -11.46
N LEU A 239 -45.88 -32.37 -11.23
CA LEU A 239 -46.91 -31.71 -12.05
C LEU A 239 -46.36 -31.36 -13.45
N PRO A 240 -47.16 -31.56 -14.51
CA PRO A 240 -46.81 -31.11 -15.86
C PRO A 240 -46.62 -29.58 -15.89
N VAL A 241 -45.68 -29.13 -16.72
CA VAL A 241 -45.15 -27.74 -16.76
C VAL A 241 -46.25 -26.68 -16.87
N GLU A 242 -47.37 -26.99 -17.50
CA GLU A 242 -48.50 -26.06 -17.71
C GLU A 242 -49.27 -25.70 -16.43
N LEU A 243 -49.27 -26.57 -15.41
CA LEU A 243 -49.94 -26.35 -14.13
C LEU A 243 -48.98 -25.93 -13.00
N ASN A 244 -47.72 -25.68 -13.36
CA ASN A 244 -46.65 -25.47 -12.39
C ASN A 244 -46.71 -24.04 -11.83
N ILE A 245 -47.31 -23.88 -10.64
CA ILE A 245 -47.31 -22.61 -9.91
C ILE A 245 -45.89 -22.37 -9.39
N ASN A 246 -45.08 -21.61 -10.13
CA ASN A 246 -43.71 -21.27 -9.76
C ASN A 246 -43.66 -20.11 -8.76
N LEU A 247 -43.97 -20.39 -7.48
CA LEU A 247 -43.90 -19.35 -6.44
C LEU A 247 -42.45 -19.02 -6.02
N VAL A 248 -41.53 -20.00 -6.12
CA VAL A 248 -40.13 -19.83 -5.71
C VAL A 248 -39.21 -20.54 -6.70
N GLN A 249 -38.17 -19.85 -7.15
CA GLN A 249 -37.23 -20.33 -8.17
C GLN A 249 -35.87 -20.76 -7.60
N THR A 250 -35.37 -20.04 -6.61
CA THR A 250 -34.04 -20.24 -6.03
C THR A 250 -34.07 -20.06 -4.51
N THR A 251 -33.17 -20.75 -3.84
CA THR A 251 -33.05 -20.72 -2.38
C THR A 251 -32.08 -19.61 -1.96
N VAL A 252 -32.31 -18.97 -0.81
CA VAL A 252 -31.45 -17.89 -0.31
C VAL A 252 -30.01 -18.37 -0.14
N SER A 253 -29.82 -19.62 0.30
CA SER A 253 -28.50 -20.25 0.43
C SER A 253 -27.69 -20.34 -0.88
N GLU A 254 -28.36 -20.43 -2.04
CA GLU A 254 -27.68 -20.56 -3.33
C GLU A 254 -27.10 -19.22 -3.79
N ILE A 255 -27.75 -18.11 -3.42
CA ILE A 255 -27.32 -16.75 -3.77
C ILE A 255 -26.01 -16.37 -3.07
N TYR A 256 -25.76 -16.91 -1.87
CA TYR A 256 -24.57 -16.54 -1.08
C TYR A 256 -23.34 -17.45 -1.31
N ASN A 257 -23.49 -18.56 -2.02
CA ASN A 257 -22.39 -19.50 -2.30
C ASN A 257 -21.76 -19.30 -3.69
N GLU A 258 -22.25 -18.35 -4.49
CA GLU A 258 -21.58 -17.85 -5.71
C GLU A 258 -20.62 -16.69 -5.39
#